data_AF-A0A453NVQ6-F1
#
_entry.id   AF-A0A453NVQ6-F1
#
_cell.length_a   1.000
_cell.length_b   1.000
_cell.length_c   1.000
_cell.angle_alpha   90.00
_cell.angle_beta   90.00
_cell.angle_gamma   90.00
#
_symmetry.space_group_name_H-M   'P 1'
#
loop_
_entity.id
_entity.type
_entity.pdbx_description
1 polymer ?
#
loop_
_entity_poly.entity_id
_entity_poly.type
_entity_poly.pdbx_seq_one_letter_code
_entity_poly.pdbx_strand_id
1 'polypeptide(L)'
;MATANADAAEVERLYELGDRLSSAKDKSQHAADYEAIIASVKGQNVKAKQLAAQLIPRYFRSFPALGTFAMEAMFDLVEMEELAIRIQAIRGFPLLGKDAEFISKIADILGQLLTSGTAFLLSFLSSNVKCGYASQVLSCISEENVERDAVHKALMSLIRQDVKNSLQPLFKHVESGSEIREKIICFLRDKVFPVKAELLKPQAEMERYITDLIKKSVQDVTGLEFKLFMDFLRSLSIFGDTAPRESFQELIEIIQAQADLDAQFDVSDIDHIERWTSCIYMALPIFTVWPIQLNNN
;
A
#
# COMPACT_ATOMS: atom_id res chain seq x y z
N MET A 1 -5.12 28.71 -32.66
CA MET A 1 -4.67 27.87 -33.79
C MET A 1 -3.18 27.55 -33.69
N ALA A 2 -2.28 28.51 -33.50
CA ALA A 2 -0.83 28.24 -33.37
C ALA A 2 -0.47 27.36 -32.15
N THR A 3 -1.11 27.58 -30.99
CA THR A 3 -0.90 26.77 -29.77
C THR A 3 -1.37 25.33 -29.94
N ALA A 4 -2.59 25.12 -30.44
CA ALA A 4 -3.12 23.78 -30.70
C ALA A 4 -2.28 22.96 -31.71
N ASN A 5 -1.66 23.63 -32.70
CA ASN A 5 -0.75 22.97 -33.64
C ASN A 5 0.57 22.59 -32.97
N ALA A 6 1.10 23.42 -32.07
CA ALA A 6 2.30 23.10 -31.30
C ALA A 6 2.05 21.95 -30.30
N ASP A 7 0.89 21.93 -29.64
CA ASP A 7 0.50 20.86 -28.72
C ASP A 7 0.37 19.52 -29.44
N ALA A 8 -0.19 19.52 -30.65
CA ALA A 8 -0.29 18.30 -31.46
C ALA A 8 1.10 17.79 -31.89
N ALA A 9 1.98 18.69 -32.32
CA ALA A 9 3.34 18.34 -32.73
C ALA A 9 4.19 17.78 -31.57
N GLU A 10 4.01 18.29 -30.35
CA GLU A 10 4.70 17.76 -29.17
C GLU A 10 4.27 16.32 -28.84
N VAL A 11 2.97 16.03 -28.92
CA VAL A 11 2.43 14.68 -28.69
C VAL A 11 2.90 13.71 -29.78
N GLU A 12 2.87 14.13 -31.05
CA GLU A 12 3.38 13.35 -32.18
C GLU A 12 4.86 13.01 -32.00
N ARG A 13 5.67 13.99 -31.61
CA ARG A 13 7.09 13.78 -31.29
C ARG A 13 7.31 12.73 -30.21
N LEU A 14 6.49 12.72 -29.15
CA LEU A 14 6.57 11.69 -28.11
C LEU A 14 6.21 10.29 -28.61
N TYR A 15 5.24 10.17 -29.52
CA TYR A 15 4.97 8.89 -30.19
C TYR A 15 6.17 8.42 -31.02
N GLU A 16 6.78 9.31 -31.82
CA GLU A 16 7.97 8.96 -32.59
C GLU A 16 9.15 8.51 -31.71
N LEU A 17 9.38 9.21 -30.59
CA LEU A 17 10.38 8.84 -29.59
C LEU A 17 10.08 7.44 -29.03
N GLY A 18 8.83 7.19 -28.63
CA GLY A 18 8.37 5.91 -28.14
C GLY A 18 8.53 4.78 -29.15
N ASP A 19 8.26 5.04 -30.42
CA ASP A 19 8.37 4.07 -31.52
C ASP A 19 9.82 3.73 -31.82
N ARG A 20 10.72 4.72 -31.85
CA ARG A 20 12.17 4.51 -31.99
C ARG A 20 12.69 3.63 -30.86
N LEU A 21 12.35 3.94 -29.61
CA LEU A 21 12.74 3.13 -28.46
C LEU A 21 12.17 1.71 -28.53
N SER A 22 10.90 1.56 -28.94
CA SER A 22 10.28 0.24 -29.06
C SER A 22 10.99 -0.64 -30.10
N SER A 23 11.33 -0.05 -31.25
CA SER A 23 11.92 -0.71 -32.42
C SER A 23 13.43 -0.90 -32.33
N ALA A 24 14.09 -0.18 -31.43
CA ALA A 24 15.54 -0.28 -31.22
C ALA A 24 15.94 -1.69 -30.74
N LYS A 25 16.90 -2.29 -31.45
CA LYS A 25 17.55 -3.55 -31.07
C LYS A 25 18.32 -3.38 -29.77
N ASP A 26 19.09 -2.30 -29.68
CA ASP A 26 19.81 -1.90 -28.48
C ASP A 26 19.27 -0.53 -28.03
N LYS A 27 18.41 -0.56 -27.01
CA LYS A 27 17.78 0.65 -26.47
C LYS A 27 18.80 1.57 -25.79
N SER A 28 19.90 1.04 -25.28
CA SER A 28 20.88 1.83 -24.51
C SER A 28 21.52 2.97 -25.33
N GLN A 29 21.56 2.82 -26.66
CA GLN A 29 22.09 3.82 -27.60
C GLN A 29 21.15 5.03 -27.81
N HIS A 30 19.90 4.94 -27.33
CA HIS A 30 18.87 5.95 -27.51
C HIS A 30 18.61 6.77 -26.23
N ALA A 31 19.66 7.01 -25.43
CA ALA A 31 19.54 7.77 -24.17
C ALA A 31 18.90 9.16 -24.38
N ALA A 32 19.29 9.87 -25.44
CA ALA A 32 18.73 11.18 -25.76
C ALA A 32 17.22 11.14 -26.06
N ASP A 33 16.73 10.04 -26.67
CA ASP A 33 15.30 9.87 -26.92
C ASP A 33 14.54 9.69 -25.58
N TYR A 34 15.11 8.93 -24.64
CA TYR A 34 14.53 8.74 -23.32
C TYR A 34 14.60 10.00 -22.45
N GLU A 35 15.71 10.75 -22.50
CA GLU A 35 15.84 12.07 -21.85
C GLU A 35 14.77 13.05 -22.33
N ALA A 36 14.51 13.09 -23.65
CA ALA A 36 13.48 13.94 -24.22
C ALA A 36 12.07 13.57 -23.72
N ILE A 37 11.79 12.27 -23.54
CA ILE A 37 10.53 11.81 -22.93
C ILE A 37 10.42 12.30 -21.49
N ILE A 38 11.47 12.13 -20.67
CA ILE A 38 11.48 12.60 -19.26
C ILE A 38 11.27 14.12 -19.19
N ALA A 39 11.98 14.89 -20.02
CA ALA A 39 11.92 16.34 -20.03
C ALA A 39 10.51 16.89 -20.37
N SER A 40 9.72 16.14 -21.15
CA SER A 40 8.37 16.56 -21.54
C SER A 40 7.40 16.71 -20.35
N VAL A 41 7.70 16.08 -19.20
CA VAL A 41 6.92 16.23 -17.96
C VAL A 41 6.89 17.68 -17.46
N LYS A 42 7.93 18.47 -17.77
CA LYS A 42 8.01 19.89 -17.40
C LYS A 42 7.27 20.82 -18.37
N GLY A 43 6.72 20.29 -19.46
CA GLY A 43 5.92 21.04 -20.43
C GLY A 43 4.56 21.49 -19.87
N GLN A 44 3.74 22.15 -20.70
CA GLN A 44 2.38 22.57 -20.35
C GLN A 44 1.30 21.67 -20.95
N ASN A 45 1.68 20.80 -21.88
CA ASN A 45 0.75 19.96 -22.63
C ASN A 45 0.33 18.72 -21.84
N VAL A 46 -0.93 18.72 -21.39
CA VAL A 46 -1.54 17.65 -20.61
C VAL A 46 -1.44 16.29 -21.29
N LYS A 47 -1.67 16.22 -22.61
CA LYS A 47 -1.60 14.95 -23.36
C LYS A 47 -0.17 14.45 -23.48
N ALA A 48 0.80 15.35 -23.66
CA ALA A 48 2.20 15.01 -23.68
C ALA A 48 2.65 14.42 -22.33
N LYS A 49 2.27 15.06 -21.22
CA LYS A 49 2.53 14.55 -19.86
C LYS A 49 1.89 13.19 -19.61
N GLN A 50 0.64 13.00 -20.04
CA GLN A 50 -0.06 11.73 -19.90
C GLN A 50 0.61 10.60 -20.72
N LEU A 51 1.16 10.92 -21.89
CA LEU A 51 1.92 9.97 -22.70
C LEU A 51 3.30 9.69 -22.06
N ALA A 52 3.99 10.72 -21.57
CA ALA A 52 5.25 10.58 -20.84
C ALA A 52 5.10 9.65 -19.62
N ALA A 53 4.03 9.80 -18.84
CA ALA A 53 3.70 8.94 -17.70
C ALA A 53 3.59 7.44 -18.07
N GLN A 54 3.28 7.13 -19.33
CA GLN A 54 3.25 5.75 -19.84
C GLN A 54 4.61 5.30 -20.38
N LEU A 55 5.35 6.19 -21.05
CA LEU A 55 6.61 5.85 -21.73
C LEU A 55 7.80 5.76 -20.76
N ILE A 56 7.88 6.64 -19.77
CA ILE A 56 8.95 6.66 -18.76
C ILE A 56 9.09 5.27 -18.09
N PRO A 57 8.07 4.73 -17.41
CA PRO A 57 8.20 3.45 -16.71
C PRO A 57 8.42 2.28 -17.66
N ARG A 58 7.93 2.35 -18.91
CA ARG A 58 8.06 1.30 -19.92
C ARG A 58 9.52 1.06 -20.33
N TYR A 59 10.32 2.12 -20.43
CA TYR A 59 11.71 2.03 -20.90
C TYR A 59 12.76 2.18 -19.80
N PHE A 60 12.35 2.51 -18.58
CA PHE A 60 13.20 2.74 -17.42
C PHE A 60 14.36 1.75 -17.25
N ARG A 61 14.09 0.44 -17.34
CA ARG A 61 15.12 -0.61 -17.14
C ARG A 61 16.25 -0.57 -18.17
N SER A 62 16.01 0.00 -19.36
CA SER A 62 17.03 0.13 -20.41
C SER A 62 17.99 1.30 -20.17
N PHE A 63 17.69 2.20 -19.24
CA PHE A 63 18.42 3.45 -19.03
C PHE A 63 18.77 3.68 -17.54
N PRO A 64 19.57 2.80 -16.91
CA PRO A 64 19.84 2.87 -15.47
C PRO A 64 20.52 4.17 -15.00
N ALA A 65 21.28 4.84 -15.88
CA ALA A 65 21.94 6.13 -15.62
C ALA A 65 20.95 7.29 -15.49
N LEU A 66 19.76 7.16 -16.06
CA LEU A 66 18.69 8.18 -16.03
C LEU A 66 17.63 7.84 -14.98
N GLY A 67 17.88 6.84 -14.13
CA GLY A 67 16.88 6.28 -13.22
C GLY A 67 16.35 7.29 -12.20
N THR A 68 17.23 8.13 -11.62
CA THR A 68 16.82 9.16 -10.65
C THR A 68 15.92 10.21 -11.29
N PHE A 69 16.31 10.74 -12.46
CA PHE A 69 15.51 11.71 -13.21
C PHE A 69 14.15 11.14 -13.64
N ALA A 70 14.12 9.88 -14.07
CA ALA A 70 12.89 9.20 -14.41
C ALA A 70 11.96 9.05 -13.20
N MET A 71 12.49 8.71 -12.03
CA MET A 71 11.71 8.58 -10.81
C MET A 71 11.15 9.93 -10.34
N GLU A 72 11.99 10.97 -10.31
CA GLU A 72 11.56 12.33 -9.95
C GLU A 72 10.44 12.83 -10.86
N ALA A 73 10.57 12.61 -12.17
CA ALA A 73 9.51 12.97 -13.12
C ALA A 73 8.20 12.21 -12.85
N MET A 74 8.27 10.95 -12.42
CA MET A 74 7.07 10.17 -12.08
C MET A 74 6.42 10.63 -10.76
N PHE A 75 7.21 11.12 -9.81
CA PHE A 75 6.67 11.77 -8.61
C PHE A 75 5.99 13.11 -8.93
N ASP A 76 6.59 13.92 -9.81
CA ASP A 76 5.90 15.14 -10.27
C ASP A 76 4.55 14.80 -10.93
N LEU A 77 4.51 13.74 -11.76
CA LEU A 77 3.31 13.33 -12.48
C LEU A 77 2.20 12.80 -11.55
N VAL A 78 2.54 12.18 -10.42
CA VAL A 78 1.53 11.67 -9.48
C VAL A 78 0.91 12.78 -8.63
N GLU A 79 1.53 13.95 -8.55
CA GLU A 79 1.02 15.11 -7.83
C GLU A 79 0.18 16.06 -8.73
N MET A 80 0.04 15.73 -10.02
CA MET A 80 -0.70 16.56 -10.97
C MET A 80 -2.21 16.62 -10.68
N GLU A 81 -2.85 17.74 -11.00
CA GLU A 81 -4.29 17.93 -10.84
C GLU A 81 -5.11 16.99 -11.74
N GLU A 82 -4.58 16.67 -12.91
CA GLU A 82 -5.25 15.81 -13.89
C GLU A 82 -5.20 14.34 -13.49
N LEU A 83 -6.35 13.82 -13.07
CA LEU A 83 -6.56 12.43 -12.69
C LEU A 83 -5.98 11.42 -13.71
N ALA A 84 -6.16 11.69 -15.00
CA ALA A 84 -5.69 10.81 -16.06
C ALA A 84 -4.16 10.69 -16.10
N ILE A 85 -3.43 11.74 -15.69
CA ILE A 85 -1.97 11.71 -15.57
C ILE A 85 -1.58 10.91 -14.33
N ARG A 86 -2.18 11.22 -13.16
CA ARG A 86 -1.90 10.51 -11.91
C ARG A 86 -2.10 9.01 -12.04
N ILE A 87 -3.22 8.57 -12.64
CA ILE A 87 -3.51 7.14 -12.86
C ILE A 87 -2.40 6.47 -13.68
N GLN A 88 -1.87 7.12 -14.72
CA GLN A 88 -0.79 6.55 -15.52
C GLN A 88 0.53 6.50 -14.74
N ALA A 89 0.82 7.53 -13.96
CA ALA A 89 1.97 7.54 -13.07
C ALA A 89 1.90 6.38 -12.05
N ILE A 90 0.76 6.25 -11.37
CA ILE A 90 0.47 5.20 -10.38
C ILE A 90 0.66 3.80 -10.98
N ARG A 91 0.12 3.55 -12.17
CA ARG A 91 0.27 2.26 -12.88
C ARG A 91 1.70 1.99 -13.31
N GLY A 92 2.48 3.05 -13.55
CA GLY A 92 3.88 2.99 -13.95
C GLY A 92 4.84 2.63 -12.82
N PHE A 93 4.55 3.06 -11.59
CA PHE A 93 5.44 2.91 -10.45
C PHE A 93 6.02 1.50 -10.23
N PRO A 94 5.25 0.39 -10.31
CA PRO A 94 5.82 -0.94 -10.14
C PRO A 94 6.89 -1.33 -11.17
N LEU A 95 6.99 -0.61 -12.30
CA LEU A 95 8.04 -0.84 -13.31
C LEU A 95 9.36 -0.13 -12.96
N LEU A 96 9.30 0.85 -12.04
CA LEU A 96 10.44 1.65 -11.57
C LEU A 96 11.13 1.05 -10.33
N GLY A 97 10.65 -0.07 -9.80
CA GLY A 97 11.27 -0.81 -8.68
C GLY A 97 12.64 -1.37 -9.07
N LYS A 98 13.68 -0.52 -9.03
CA LYS A 98 15.07 -0.84 -9.39
C LYS A 98 15.82 -1.50 -8.24
N ASP A 99 15.68 -0.90 -7.06
CA ASP A 99 16.39 -1.24 -5.83
C ASP A 99 15.48 -0.98 -4.62
N ALA A 100 15.97 -1.38 -3.44
CA ALA A 100 15.25 -1.26 -2.18
C ALA A 100 14.82 0.19 -1.86
N GLU A 101 15.66 1.17 -2.22
CA GLU A 101 15.37 2.59 -1.98
C GLU A 101 14.20 3.06 -2.83
N PHE A 102 14.22 2.73 -4.13
CA PHE A 102 13.15 3.08 -5.05
C PHE A 102 11.84 2.40 -4.66
N ILE A 103 11.89 1.11 -4.30
CA ILE A 103 10.71 0.37 -3.84
C ILE A 103 10.12 1.00 -2.58
N SER A 104 10.96 1.28 -1.58
CA SER A 104 10.50 1.88 -0.33
C SER A 104 9.85 3.25 -0.56
N LYS A 105 10.48 4.11 -1.38
CA LYS A 105 9.96 5.44 -1.70
C LYS A 105 8.65 5.39 -2.48
N ILE A 106 8.53 4.46 -3.44
CA ILE A 106 7.29 4.24 -4.18
C ILE A 106 6.18 3.74 -3.23
N ALA A 107 6.49 2.77 -2.37
CA ALA A 107 5.51 2.20 -1.45
C ALA A 107 4.97 3.25 -0.48
N ASP A 108 5.84 4.14 0.01
CA ASP A 108 5.47 5.27 0.85
C ASP A 108 4.49 6.21 0.14
N ILE A 109 4.82 6.66 -1.08
CA ILE A 109 3.97 7.56 -1.88
C ILE A 109 2.63 6.90 -2.22
N LEU A 110 2.64 5.64 -2.66
CA LEU A 110 1.40 4.92 -2.94
C LEU A 110 0.55 4.71 -1.67
N GLY A 111 1.19 4.54 -0.50
CA GLY A 111 0.51 4.50 0.79
C GLY A 111 -0.22 5.80 1.12
N GLN A 112 0.42 6.95 0.85
CA GLN A 112 -0.20 8.28 1.04
C GLN A 112 -1.41 8.50 0.11
N LEU A 113 -1.41 7.90 -1.08
CA LEU A 113 -2.50 7.96 -2.05
C LEU A 113 -3.66 7.00 -1.74
N LEU A 114 -3.57 6.18 -0.69
CA LEU A 114 -4.70 5.36 -0.27
C LEU A 114 -5.87 6.26 0.17
N THR A 115 -7.07 5.92 -0.29
CA THR A 115 -8.31 6.55 0.13
C THR A 115 -9.14 5.55 0.92
N SER A 116 -9.82 6.02 1.99
CA SER A 116 -10.69 5.15 2.77
C SER A 116 -11.85 4.72 1.89
N GLY A 117 -12.19 3.44 1.94
CA GLY A 117 -13.29 2.91 1.14
C GLY A 117 -14.60 3.53 1.59
N THR A 118 -15.12 4.51 0.83
CA THR A 118 -16.49 5.02 0.93
C THR A 118 -17.55 3.98 0.55
N ALA A 119 -17.19 2.68 0.51
CA ALA A 119 -18.09 1.56 0.26
C ALA A 119 -19.30 1.55 1.22
N PHE A 120 -19.12 2.07 2.45
CA PHE A 120 -20.22 2.25 3.39
C PHE A 120 -21.16 3.42 3.02
N LEU A 121 -20.62 4.53 2.51
CA LEU A 121 -21.42 5.61 1.94
C LEU A 121 -22.11 5.19 0.63
N LEU A 122 -21.51 4.28 -0.15
CA LEU A 122 -22.09 3.75 -1.39
C LEU A 122 -23.41 3.00 -1.15
N SER A 123 -23.49 2.13 -0.13
CA SER A 123 -24.75 1.45 0.20
C SER A 123 -25.80 2.42 0.74
N PHE A 124 -25.37 3.40 1.53
CA PHE A 124 -26.23 4.41 2.12
C PHE A 124 -26.78 5.42 1.09
N LEU A 125 -25.93 5.91 0.18
CA LEU A 125 -26.30 6.88 -0.86
C LEU A 125 -27.11 6.23 -1.98
N SER A 126 -26.77 5.00 -2.39
CA SER A 126 -27.53 4.21 -3.36
C SER A 126 -28.97 3.96 -2.90
N SER A 127 -29.17 3.77 -1.60
CA SER A 127 -30.48 3.53 -1.02
C SER A 127 -31.30 4.80 -0.77
N ASN A 128 -30.65 5.98 -0.61
CA ASN A 128 -31.31 7.17 -0.06
C ASN A 128 -31.25 8.45 -0.92
N VAL A 129 -30.51 8.50 -2.04
CA VAL A 129 -30.41 9.73 -2.86
C VAL A 129 -31.22 9.64 -4.15
N LYS A 130 -32.47 10.12 -4.11
CA LYS A 130 -33.20 10.59 -5.30
C LYS A 130 -33.00 12.10 -5.44
N CYS A 131 -31.88 12.55 -5.98
CA CYS A 131 -31.61 13.99 -6.15
C CYS A 131 -30.93 14.29 -7.48
N GLY A 132 -31.23 15.45 -8.09
CA GLY A 132 -30.69 15.90 -9.39
C GLY A 132 -29.16 16.07 -9.47
N TYR A 133 -28.46 16.00 -8.33
CA TYR A 133 -27.00 15.95 -8.24
C TYR A 133 -26.42 14.53 -8.31
N ALA A 134 -27.26 13.48 -8.35
CA ALA A 134 -26.83 12.09 -8.33
C ALA A 134 -25.82 11.77 -9.45
N SER A 135 -25.98 12.30 -10.66
CA SER A 135 -25.04 12.06 -11.77
C SER A 135 -23.66 12.68 -11.52
N GLN A 136 -23.58 13.84 -10.88
CA GLN A 136 -22.31 14.53 -10.60
C GLN A 136 -21.60 13.93 -9.38
N VAL A 137 -22.37 13.53 -8.37
CA VAL A 137 -21.86 12.73 -7.25
C VAL A 137 -21.36 11.38 -7.74
N LEU A 138 -22.09 10.72 -8.66
CA LEU A 138 -21.68 9.45 -9.25
C LEU A 138 -20.41 9.57 -10.09
N SER A 139 -20.21 10.66 -10.84
CA SER A 139 -18.98 10.87 -11.62
C SER A 139 -17.75 11.08 -10.72
N CYS A 140 -17.84 11.93 -9.70
CA CYS A 140 -16.75 12.13 -8.74
C CYS A 140 -16.40 10.83 -7.99
N ILE A 141 -17.43 10.06 -7.58
CA ILE A 141 -17.23 8.76 -6.95
C ILE A 141 -16.58 7.76 -7.93
N SER A 142 -16.95 7.80 -9.22
CA SER A 142 -16.36 6.89 -10.22
C SER A 142 -14.86 7.16 -10.43
N GLU A 143 -14.46 8.43 -10.42
CA GLU A 143 -13.08 8.86 -10.62
C GLU A 143 -12.18 8.47 -9.45
N GLU A 144 -12.59 8.74 -8.21
CA GLU A 144 -11.89 8.31 -7.00
C GLU A 144 -11.74 6.79 -6.93
N ASN A 145 -12.73 6.05 -7.43
CA ASN A 145 -12.69 4.60 -7.46
C ASN A 145 -11.64 4.06 -8.44
N VAL A 146 -11.42 4.70 -9.58
CA VAL A 146 -10.43 4.28 -10.57
C VAL A 146 -9.01 4.54 -10.05
N GLU A 147 -8.76 5.70 -9.45
CA GLU A 147 -7.47 6.02 -8.84
C GLU A 147 -7.17 5.06 -7.70
N ARG A 148 -8.12 4.84 -6.79
CA ARG A 148 -8.00 3.88 -5.69
C ARG A 148 -7.68 2.46 -6.19
N ASP A 149 -8.36 1.99 -7.24
CA ASP A 149 -8.07 0.68 -7.83
C ASP A 149 -6.66 0.63 -8.45
N ALA A 150 -6.21 1.71 -9.09
CA ALA A 150 -4.85 1.82 -9.60
C ALA A 150 -3.82 1.76 -8.46
N VAL A 151 -4.04 2.49 -7.36
CA VAL A 151 -3.16 2.49 -6.17
C VAL A 151 -3.08 1.10 -5.56
N HIS A 152 -4.24 0.44 -5.33
CA HIS A 152 -4.27 -0.92 -4.78
C HIS A 152 -3.52 -1.91 -5.66
N LYS A 153 -3.70 -1.85 -6.99
CA LYS A 153 -3.00 -2.72 -7.94
C LYS A 153 -1.50 -2.44 -7.96
N ALA A 154 -1.10 -1.17 -7.93
CA ALA A 154 0.31 -0.77 -7.91
C ALA A 154 1.00 -1.25 -6.62
N LEU A 155 0.41 -1.00 -5.45
CA LEU A 155 0.93 -1.49 -4.16
C LEU A 155 1.03 -3.02 -4.14
N MET A 156 -0.03 -3.72 -4.54
CA MET A 156 0.00 -5.18 -4.57
C MET A 156 1.01 -5.74 -5.58
N SER A 157 1.28 -5.04 -6.68
CA SER A 157 2.36 -5.42 -7.60
C SER A 157 3.73 -5.21 -6.96
N LEU A 158 3.93 -4.09 -6.25
CA LEU A 158 5.20 -3.75 -5.61
C LEU A 158 5.51 -4.70 -4.42
N ILE A 159 4.51 -4.98 -3.58
CA ILE A 159 4.63 -5.94 -2.46
C ILE A 159 5.02 -7.33 -2.97
N ARG A 160 4.48 -7.77 -4.12
CA ARG A 160 4.87 -9.05 -4.73
C ARG A 160 6.30 -9.06 -5.26
N GLN A 161 6.84 -7.90 -5.64
CA GLN A 161 8.23 -7.79 -6.09
C GLN A 161 9.18 -7.83 -4.89
N ASP A 162 8.86 -7.09 -3.83
CA ASP A 162 9.65 -7.05 -2.61
C ASP A 162 8.77 -6.74 -1.40
N VAL A 163 8.46 -7.77 -0.62
CA VAL A 163 7.56 -7.66 0.53
C VAL A 163 8.15 -6.77 1.62
N LYS A 164 9.45 -6.90 1.92
CA LYS A 164 10.06 -6.18 3.04
C LYS A 164 10.10 -4.69 2.76
N ASN A 165 10.69 -4.31 1.62
CA ASN A 165 10.85 -2.90 1.28
C ASN A 165 9.52 -2.21 0.97
N SER A 166 8.49 -2.97 0.57
CA SER A 166 7.15 -2.40 0.36
C SER A 166 6.33 -2.28 1.64
N LEU A 167 6.36 -3.26 2.54
CA LEU A 167 5.54 -3.23 3.76
C LEU A 167 6.14 -2.31 4.84
N GLN A 168 7.47 -2.18 4.91
CA GLN A 168 8.12 -1.36 5.93
C GLN A 168 7.64 0.10 6.00
N PRO A 169 7.60 0.88 4.89
CA PRO A 169 7.09 2.25 4.96
C PRO A 169 5.61 2.30 5.32
N LEU A 170 4.80 1.34 4.87
CA LEU A 170 3.37 1.28 5.23
C LEU A 170 3.18 1.07 6.74
N PHE A 171 3.91 0.12 7.33
CA PHE A 171 3.85 -0.12 8.77
C PHE A 171 4.45 1.02 9.59
N LYS A 172 5.40 1.79 9.04
CA LYS A 172 5.91 3.01 9.70
C LYS A 172 4.82 4.06 9.88
N HIS A 173 3.92 4.23 8.91
CA HIS A 173 2.75 5.10 9.02
C HIS A 173 1.71 4.60 10.02
N VAL A 174 1.61 3.28 10.18
CA VAL A 174 0.80 2.66 11.23
C VAL A 174 1.44 2.98 12.57
N GLU A 175 2.69 2.58 12.80
CA GLU A 175 3.45 2.81 14.03
C GLU A 175 3.41 4.28 14.49
N SER A 176 3.54 5.23 13.57
CA SER A 176 3.56 6.67 13.90
C SER A 176 2.20 7.30 14.19
N GLY A 177 1.09 6.58 13.97
CA GLY A 177 -0.25 7.17 14.12
C GLY A 177 -0.58 8.24 13.08
N SER A 178 0.02 8.16 11.88
CA SER A 178 -0.18 9.16 10.81
C SER A 178 -1.67 9.30 10.40
N GLU A 179 -2.01 10.43 9.76
CA GLU A 179 -3.36 10.69 9.21
C GLU A 179 -3.84 9.64 8.18
N ILE A 180 -2.92 8.85 7.63
CA ILE A 180 -3.23 7.77 6.67
C ILE A 180 -3.29 6.38 7.32
N ARG A 181 -3.05 6.26 8.63
CA ARG A 181 -3.01 5.00 9.37
C ARG A 181 -4.24 4.12 9.11
N GLU A 182 -5.44 4.67 9.27
CA GLU A 182 -6.69 3.91 9.09
C GLU A 182 -6.78 3.31 7.68
N LYS A 183 -6.39 4.08 6.66
CA LYS A 183 -6.41 3.66 5.25
C LYS A 183 -5.43 2.52 4.99
N ILE A 184 -4.24 2.60 5.58
CA ILE A 184 -3.23 1.54 5.48
C ILE A 184 -3.71 0.29 6.19
N ILE A 185 -4.26 0.39 7.40
CA ILE A 185 -4.79 -0.77 8.14
C ILE A 185 -5.92 -1.44 7.33
N CYS A 186 -6.82 -0.66 6.74
CA CYS A 186 -7.85 -1.19 5.84
C CYS A 186 -7.24 -1.93 4.63
N PHE A 187 -6.24 -1.34 3.98
CA PHE A 187 -5.55 -1.97 2.86
C PHE A 187 -4.85 -3.28 3.27
N LEU A 188 -4.13 -3.29 4.39
CA LEU A 188 -3.46 -4.48 4.93
C LEU A 188 -4.47 -5.60 5.19
N ARG A 189 -5.58 -5.28 5.88
CA ARG A 189 -6.67 -6.21 6.18
C ARG A 189 -7.31 -6.80 4.93
N ASP A 190 -7.61 -5.96 3.94
CA ASP A 190 -8.43 -6.35 2.79
C ASP A 190 -7.62 -6.94 1.63
N LYS A 191 -6.34 -6.59 1.52
CA LYS A 191 -5.51 -6.92 0.34
C LYS A 191 -4.26 -7.72 0.66
N VAL A 192 -3.60 -7.48 1.80
CA VAL A 192 -2.32 -8.12 2.13
C VAL A 192 -2.51 -9.38 2.97
N PHE A 193 -3.24 -9.26 4.08
CA PHE A 193 -3.45 -10.36 5.02
C PHE A 193 -4.14 -11.59 4.42
N PRO A 194 -5.14 -11.46 3.52
CA PRO A 194 -5.80 -12.61 2.91
C PRO A 194 -4.87 -13.46 2.02
N VAL A 195 -3.82 -12.85 1.46
CA VAL A 195 -2.85 -13.52 0.57
C VAL A 195 -1.51 -13.80 1.25
N LYS A 196 -1.46 -13.79 2.60
CA LYS A 196 -0.21 -14.02 3.37
C LYS A 196 0.58 -15.26 2.95
N ALA A 197 -0.08 -16.36 2.58
CA ALA A 197 0.57 -17.61 2.18
C ALA A 197 1.24 -17.50 0.80
N GLU A 198 0.79 -16.58 -0.04
CA GLU A 198 1.44 -16.23 -1.31
C GLU A 198 2.68 -15.36 -1.06
N LEU A 199 2.52 -14.32 -0.21
CA LEU A 199 3.51 -13.26 -0.03
C LEU A 199 4.65 -13.62 0.93
N LEU A 200 4.33 -14.24 2.08
CA LEU A 200 5.29 -14.45 3.15
C LEU A 200 6.15 -15.69 2.85
N LYS A 201 7.17 -15.51 2.00
CA LYS A 201 8.13 -16.55 1.63
C LYS A 201 9.58 -16.02 1.66
N PRO A 202 10.54 -16.76 2.25
CA PRO A 202 10.38 -18.01 3.00
C PRO A 202 9.52 -17.85 4.26
N GLN A 203 8.66 -18.84 4.54
CA GLN A 203 7.53 -18.69 5.46
C GLN A 203 7.92 -18.22 6.86
N ALA A 204 8.73 -18.99 7.58
CA ALA A 204 9.09 -18.66 8.97
C ALA A 204 9.81 -17.30 9.10
N GLU A 205 10.70 -16.97 8.16
CA GLU A 205 11.43 -15.70 8.17
C GLU A 205 10.48 -14.52 7.92
N MET A 206 9.60 -14.62 6.93
CA MET A 206 8.69 -13.54 6.57
C MET A 206 7.54 -13.39 7.57
N GLU A 207 7.07 -14.48 8.17
CA GLU A 207 6.12 -14.44 9.28
C GLU A 207 6.75 -13.79 10.53
N ARG A 208 8.04 -14.05 10.81
CA ARG A 208 8.76 -13.34 11.88
C ARG A 208 8.88 -11.84 11.59
N TYR A 209 9.27 -11.49 10.36
CA TYR A 209 9.39 -10.10 9.94
C TYR A 209 8.07 -9.31 10.10
N ILE A 210 6.95 -9.84 9.61
CA ILE A 210 5.65 -9.15 9.75
C ILE A 210 5.18 -9.10 11.20
N THR A 211 5.53 -10.10 12.00
CA THR A 211 5.27 -10.09 13.45
C THR A 211 5.99 -8.92 14.12
N ASP A 212 7.26 -8.69 13.80
CA ASP A 212 8.03 -7.58 14.37
C ASP A 212 7.44 -6.21 13.97
N LEU A 213 6.93 -6.07 12.75
CA LEU A 213 6.22 -4.85 12.32
C LEU A 213 4.90 -4.64 13.10
N ILE A 214 4.13 -5.71 13.30
CA ILE A 214 2.88 -5.66 14.05
C ILE A 214 3.15 -5.33 15.52
N LYS A 215 4.17 -5.93 16.15
CA LYS A 215 4.54 -5.66 17.55
C LYS A 215 4.87 -4.18 17.81
N LYS A 216 5.48 -3.50 16.83
CA LYS A 216 5.70 -2.05 16.91
C LYS A 216 4.41 -1.26 16.75
N SER A 217 3.51 -1.75 15.90
CA SER A 217 2.24 -1.09 15.58
C SER A 217 1.18 -1.20 16.69
N VAL A 218 1.25 -2.23 17.54
CA VAL A 218 0.26 -2.49 18.61
C VAL A 218 0.51 -1.73 19.91
N GLN A 219 1.54 -0.86 19.98
CA GLN A 219 1.82 -0.07 21.19
C GLN A 219 0.74 0.99 21.46
N ASP A 220 0.15 1.55 20.40
CA ASP A 220 -0.94 2.52 20.46
C ASP A 220 -2.00 2.14 19.42
N VAL A 221 -2.99 1.36 19.85
CA VAL A 221 -4.05 0.80 19.01
C VAL A 221 -5.40 0.88 19.70
N THR A 222 -6.44 1.09 18.91
CA THR A 222 -7.81 0.85 19.36
C THR A 222 -8.06 -0.65 19.59
N GLY A 223 -9.11 -1.00 20.34
CA GLY A 223 -9.47 -2.41 20.55
C GLY A 223 -9.76 -3.17 19.25
N LEU A 224 -10.33 -2.51 18.24
CA LEU A 224 -10.61 -3.09 16.92
C LEU A 224 -9.33 -3.36 16.11
N GLU A 225 -8.40 -2.41 16.10
CA GLU A 225 -7.10 -2.58 15.45
C GLU A 225 -6.28 -3.68 16.13
N PHE A 226 -6.28 -3.70 17.47
CA PHE A 226 -5.58 -4.73 18.23
C PHE A 226 -6.12 -6.13 17.91
N LYS A 227 -7.45 -6.29 17.93
CA LYS A 227 -8.09 -7.55 17.56
C LYS A 227 -7.73 -7.98 16.14
N LEU A 228 -7.77 -7.06 15.18
CA LEU A 228 -7.40 -7.32 13.78
C LEU A 228 -5.97 -7.84 13.66
N PHE A 229 -5.01 -7.22 14.36
CA PHE A 229 -3.62 -7.65 14.35
C PHE A 229 -3.43 -9.00 15.04
N MET A 230 -4.07 -9.21 16.19
CA MET A 230 -3.98 -10.48 16.92
C MET A 230 -4.60 -11.64 16.15
N ASP A 231 -5.76 -11.45 15.52
CA ASP A 231 -6.38 -12.44 14.64
C ASP A 231 -5.46 -12.79 13.46
N PHE A 232 -4.76 -11.80 12.90
CA PHE A 232 -3.78 -12.03 11.85
C PHE A 232 -2.55 -12.80 12.35
N LEU A 233 -1.95 -12.41 13.49
CA LEU A 233 -0.82 -13.12 14.09
C LEU A 233 -1.16 -14.58 14.37
N ARG A 234 -2.33 -14.85 14.96
CA ARG A 234 -2.84 -16.22 15.20
C ARG A 234 -3.02 -17.04 13.93
N SER A 235 -3.14 -16.39 12.77
CA SER A 235 -3.27 -17.06 11.48
C SER A 235 -1.92 -17.46 10.86
N LEU A 236 -0.79 -17.02 11.42
CA LEU A 236 0.56 -17.36 10.95
C LEU A 236 0.98 -18.74 11.45
N SER A 237 1.74 -19.47 10.65
CA SER A 237 2.19 -20.82 11.01
C SER A 237 3.10 -20.85 12.24
N ILE A 238 3.92 -19.80 12.44
CA ILE A 238 4.77 -19.68 13.63
C ILE A 238 3.97 -19.54 14.94
N PHE A 239 2.67 -19.27 14.86
CA PHE A 239 1.72 -19.15 15.97
C PHE A 239 0.55 -20.15 15.87
N GLY A 240 0.61 -21.10 14.92
CA GLY A 240 -0.43 -22.10 14.70
C GLY A 240 -0.47 -23.18 15.79
N ASP A 241 -1.37 -24.15 15.65
CA ASP A 241 -1.65 -25.17 16.68
C ASP A 241 -0.46 -26.08 17.02
N THR A 242 0.54 -26.16 16.14
CA THR A 242 1.77 -26.94 16.34
C THR A 242 2.98 -26.06 16.69
N ALA A 243 2.77 -24.78 16.97
CA ALA A 243 3.85 -23.85 17.27
C ALA A 243 4.58 -24.22 18.58
N PRO A 244 5.87 -23.85 18.70
CA PRO A 244 6.62 -23.98 19.94
C PRO A 244 5.97 -23.21 21.09
N ARG A 245 6.32 -23.59 22.32
CA ARG A 245 5.83 -22.93 23.53
C ARG A 245 6.20 -21.45 23.56
N GLU A 246 7.40 -21.13 23.10
CA GLU A 246 7.95 -19.78 23.05
C GLU A 246 7.10 -18.85 22.18
N SER A 247 6.49 -19.38 21.11
CA SER A 247 5.62 -18.59 20.24
C SER A 247 4.32 -18.18 20.92
N PHE A 248 3.68 -19.06 21.70
CA PHE A 248 2.48 -18.64 22.42
C PHE A 248 2.81 -17.74 23.62
N GLN A 249 3.97 -17.96 24.26
CA GLN A 249 4.45 -17.06 25.31
C GLN A 249 4.63 -15.63 24.76
N GLU A 250 5.19 -15.49 23.56
CA GLU A 250 5.31 -14.20 22.89
C GLU A 250 3.94 -13.55 22.61
N LEU A 251 2.92 -14.30 22.18
CA LEU A 251 1.57 -13.76 22.01
C LEU A 251 0.96 -13.31 23.34
N ILE A 252 1.18 -14.07 24.41
CA ILE A 252 0.72 -13.71 25.77
C ILE A 252 1.39 -12.42 26.22
N GLU A 253 2.70 -12.26 25.99
CA GLU A 253 3.43 -11.03 26.33
C GLU A 253 2.87 -9.81 25.61
N ILE A 254 2.49 -9.95 24.33
CA ILE A 254 1.81 -8.87 23.58
C ILE A 254 0.46 -8.53 24.23
N ILE A 255 -0.35 -9.53 24.58
CA ILE A 255 -1.65 -9.32 25.21
C ILE A 255 -1.51 -8.70 26.61
N GLN A 256 -0.54 -9.16 27.40
CA GLN A 256 -0.25 -8.64 28.74
C GLN A 256 0.17 -7.18 28.69
N ALA A 257 1.08 -6.84 27.76
CA ALA A 257 1.49 -5.46 27.54
C ALA A 257 0.31 -4.56 27.18
N GLN A 258 -0.63 -5.05 26.37
CA GLN A 258 -1.81 -4.28 25.99
C GLN A 258 -2.88 -4.19 27.08
N ALA A 259 -3.01 -5.23 27.91
CA ALA A 259 -3.94 -5.24 29.04
C ALA A 259 -3.47 -4.35 30.20
N ASP A 260 -2.18 -4.00 30.26
CA ASP A 260 -1.54 -3.25 31.35
C ASP A 260 -1.96 -3.78 32.73
N LEU A 261 -1.72 -5.08 32.96
CA LEU A 261 -2.21 -5.79 34.15
C LEU A 261 -1.66 -5.24 35.48
N ASP A 262 -0.61 -4.42 35.43
CA ASP A 262 -0.02 -3.75 36.59
C ASP A 262 -0.77 -2.44 36.95
N ALA A 263 -1.60 -1.91 36.04
CA ALA A 263 -2.43 -0.76 36.30
C ALA A 263 -3.57 -1.09 37.28
N GLN A 264 -3.97 -0.09 38.08
CA GLN A 264 -5.14 -0.24 38.95
C GLN A 264 -6.40 -0.35 38.10
N PHE A 265 -7.16 -1.43 38.27
CA PHE A 265 -8.42 -1.64 37.56
C PHE A 265 -9.47 -0.58 37.96
N ASP A 266 -9.93 0.21 36.99
CA ASP A 266 -10.94 1.25 37.19
C ASP A 266 -12.29 0.79 36.62
N VAL A 267 -13.24 0.50 37.50
CA VAL A 267 -14.61 0.09 37.14
C VAL A 267 -15.46 1.20 36.53
N SER A 268 -14.98 2.45 36.58
CA SER A 268 -15.67 3.62 36.01
C SER A 268 -15.20 3.94 34.59
N ASP A 269 -14.03 3.43 34.21
CA ASP A 269 -13.43 3.62 32.90
C ASP A 269 -13.88 2.50 31.95
N ILE A 270 -14.86 2.82 31.10
CA ILE A 270 -15.43 1.89 30.13
C ILE A 270 -14.37 1.42 29.13
N ASP A 271 -13.47 2.31 28.70
CA ASP A 271 -12.42 1.97 27.73
C ASP A 271 -11.42 1.00 28.34
N HIS A 272 -11.08 1.18 29.62
CA HIS A 272 -10.27 0.24 30.39
C HIS A 272 -10.96 -1.13 30.50
N ILE A 273 -12.24 -1.18 30.86
CA ILE A 273 -13.00 -2.44 30.95
C ILE A 273 -13.05 -3.16 29.60
N GLU A 274 -13.33 -2.44 28.51
CA GLU A 274 -13.40 -3.01 27.16
C GLU A 274 -12.05 -3.55 26.70
N ARG A 275 -10.96 -2.82 26.95
CA ARG A 275 -9.59 -3.26 26.65
C ARG A 275 -9.26 -4.52 27.43
N TRP A 276 -9.47 -4.52 28.74
CA TRP A 276 -9.19 -5.64 29.62
C TRP A 276 -9.98 -6.89 29.21
N THR A 277 -11.28 -6.73 28.97
CA THR A 277 -12.18 -7.79 28.51
C THR A 277 -11.72 -8.36 27.16
N SER A 278 -11.36 -7.50 26.20
CA SER A 278 -10.88 -7.91 24.89
C SER A 278 -9.58 -8.70 24.98
N CYS A 279 -8.61 -8.22 25.76
CA CYS A 279 -7.34 -8.91 25.99
C CYS A 279 -7.55 -10.31 26.57
N ILE A 280 -8.44 -10.46 27.56
CA ILE A 280 -8.77 -11.78 28.13
C ILE A 280 -9.36 -12.71 27.07
N TYR A 281 -10.33 -12.23 26.28
CA TYR A 281 -10.93 -13.06 25.23
C TYR A 281 -9.92 -13.50 24.17
N MET A 282 -8.88 -12.70 23.89
CA MET A 282 -7.79 -13.09 23.00
C MET A 282 -6.81 -14.09 23.64
N ALA A 283 -6.59 -14.00 24.95
CA ALA A 283 -5.72 -14.92 25.67
C ALA A 283 -6.37 -16.30 25.90
N LEU A 284 -7.69 -16.35 26.11
CA LEU A 284 -8.42 -17.58 26.44
C LEU A 284 -8.16 -18.75 25.45
N PRO A 285 -8.24 -18.58 24.12
CA PRO A 285 -7.91 -19.64 23.17
C PRO A 285 -6.49 -20.18 23.33
N ILE A 286 -5.53 -19.34 23.70
CA ILE A 286 -4.13 -19.74 23.90
C ILE A 286 -4.04 -20.74 25.06
N PHE A 287 -4.69 -20.45 26.19
CA PHE A 287 -4.69 -21.31 27.37
C PHE A 287 -5.55 -22.57 27.25
N THR A 288 -6.40 -22.68 26.23
CA THR A 288 -7.17 -23.92 25.99
C THR A 288 -6.45 -24.91 25.07
N VAL A 289 -5.60 -24.41 24.16
CA VAL A 289 -4.75 -25.23 23.28
C VAL A 289 -3.45 -25.65 23.99
N TRP A 290 -2.88 -24.76 24.80
CA TRP A 290 -1.63 -24.99 25.54
C TRP A 290 -1.61 -26.26 26.44
N PRO A 291 -2.67 -26.60 27.20
CA PRO A 291 -2.72 -27.81 28.01
C PRO A 291 -2.68 -29.10 27.17
N ILE A 292 -3.15 -29.05 25.92
CA ILE A 292 -3.15 -30.22 25.03
C ILE A 292 -1.72 -30.53 24.55
N GLN A 293 -0.90 -29.50 24.31
CA GLN A 293 0.51 -29.67 23.94
C GLN A 293 1.40 -30.13 25.12
N LEU A 294 1.00 -29.86 26.37
CA LEU A 294 1.71 -30.34 27.57
C LEU A 294 1.64 -31.86 27.74
N ASN A 295 0.58 -32.51 27.26
CA ASN A 295 0.39 -33.97 27.38
C ASN A 295 0.98 -34.78 26.22
N ASN A 296 1.50 -34.11 25.17
CA ASN A 296 2.01 -34.75 23.95
C ASN A 296 3.53 -34.64 23.77
N ASN A 297 4.26 -34.11 24.76
CA ASN A 297 5.74 -34.03 24.79
C ASN A 297 6.31 -34.82 25.96
#